data_AF-A0A7S3S7F8-F1
#
_entry.id   AF-A0A7S3S7F8-F1
#
_cell.length_a   1.000
_cell.length_b   1.000
_cell.length_c   1.000
_cell.angle_alpha   90.00
_cell.angle_beta   90.00
_cell.angle_gamma   90.00
#
_symmetry.space_group_name_H-M   'P 1'
#
loop_
_entity.id
_entity.type
_entity.pdbx_description
1 polymer ?
#
loop_
_entity_poly.entity_id
_entity_poly.type
_entity_poly.pdbx_seq_one_letter_code
_entity_poly.pdbx_strand_id
1 'polypeptide(L)'
;RIRTRGVRSLMLRSVSRSVARIAPSSGTYRTLALKSGQWVRNKDDLHTETKLVHAGVDPDPITGAILTPVYQSTTYVQESVDEYLAKGYSYSRTNNPTVTVLENKIAELEGGYGAACFSTGMAATIAVITSTMQAGDHCVITNCSYGGTNRACRTLFTDMGMEFDFIDFTELANIEAHLKPNTKPGHPRSGRLPRSSHLRSRGRTPR
;
A
#
# COMPACT_ATOMS: atom_id res chain seq x y z
N ARG A 1 -45.79 -46.46 -13.25
CA ARG A 1 -45.88 -45.17 -13.97
C ARG A 1 -44.47 -44.71 -14.29
N ILE A 2 -44.23 -44.47 -15.57
CA ILE A 2 -42.95 -44.27 -16.26
C ILE A 2 -42.41 -42.84 -16.04
N ARG A 3 -41.14 -42.66 -15.64
CA ARG A 3 -40.07 -41.99 -16.43
C ARG A 3 -38.75 -41.83 -15.65
N THR A 4 -37.72 -42.47 -16.20
CA THR A 4 -36.27 -42.32 -15.92
C THR A 4 -35.64 -41.34 -16.92
N ARG A 5 -34.76 -40.42 -16.48
CA ARG A 5 -33.63 -39.78 -17.22
C ARG A 5 -32.62 -39.29 -16.17
N GLY A 6 -31.39 -39.79 -16.05
CA GLY A 6 -30.26 -39.70 -16.99
C GLY A 6 -29.47 -38.41 -16.68
N VAL A 7 -28.50 -38.38 -15.76
CA VAL A 7 -27.05 -38.68 -15.91
C VAL A 7 -26.32 -37.79 -16.94
N ARG A 8 -25.25 -37.13 -16.45
CA ARG A 8 -24.05 -36.56 -17.11
C ARG A 8 -24.04 -35.08 -17.53
N SER A 9 -22.88 -34.49 -17.21
CA SER A 9 -22.17 -33.42 -17.92
C SER A 9 -22.43 -31.98 -17.48
N LEU A 10 -21.54 -31.45 -16.63
CA LEU A 10 -21.03 -30.08 -16.80
C LEU A 10 -19.62 -29.94 -16.18
N MET A 11 -18.65 -30.61 -16.79
CA MET A 11 -17.24 -30.27 -16.69
C MET A 11 -16.83 -29.72 -18.07
N LEU A 12 -16.04 -28.64 -18.10
CA LEU A 12 -15.42 -28.03 -19.28
C LEU A 12 -16.32 -27.31 -20.31
N ARG A 13 -16.49 -26.00 -20.11
CA ARG A 13 -16.49 -24.95 -21.16
C ARG A 13 -15.93 -23.70 -20.48
N SER A 14 -15.02 -22.88 -20.99
CA SER A 14 -14.20 -22.89 -22.19
C SER A 14 -13.23 -21.74 -21.98
N VAL A 15 -11.92 -22.00 -22.00
CA VAL A 15 -10.93 -20.96 -22.28
C VAL A 15 -11.12 -20.58 -23.74
N SER A 16 -11.68 -19.41 -24.04
CA SER A 16 -11.36 -18.67 -25.26
C SER A 16 -11.93 -17.25 -25.24
N ARG A 17 -10.99 -16.29 -25.16
CA ARG A 17 -10.98 -15.00 -25.86
C ARG A 17 -12.31 -14.24 -25.98
N SER A 18 -12.36 -13.12 -25.28
CA SER A 18 -12.75 -11.86 -25.92
C SER A 18 -11.97 -10.73 -25.26
N VAL A 19 -11.06 -10.15 -26.05
CA VAL A 19 -10.58 -8.78 -25.90
C VAL A 19 -11.82 -7.89 -26.03
N ALA A 20 -12.54 -7.73 -24.92
CA ALA A 20 -13.60 -6.76 -24.82
C ALA A 20 -12.91 -5.42 -24.63
N ARG A 21 -12.95 -4.62 -25.70
CA ARG A 21 -12.65 -3.20 -25.72
C ARG A 21 -13.08 -2.57 -24.40
N ILE A 22 -12.18 -1.84 -23.76
CA ILE A 22 -12.53 -0.87 -22.71
C ILE A 22 -13.35 0.21 -23.42
N ALA A 23 -14.65 -0.06 -23.58
CA ALA A 23 -15.61 0.99 -23.76
C ALA A 23 -15.66 1.72 -22.42
N PRO A 24 -15.59 3.07 -22.39
CA PRO A 24 -15.88 3.78 -21.16
C PRO A 24 -17.30 3.38 -20.78
N SER A 25 -17.44 2.67 -19.65
CA SER A 25 -18.75 2.50 -19.05
C SER A 25 -19.32 3.90 -18.93
N SER A 26 -20.50 4.11 -19.52
CA SER A 26 -21.33 5.28 -19.36
C SER A 26 -21.76 5.37 -17.89
N GLY A 27 -20.79 5.65 -17.02
CA GLY A 27 -20.97 6.00 -15.63
C GLY A 27 -21.56 7.39 -15.67
N THR A 28 -22.79 7.49 -15.19
CA THR A 28 -23.41 8.75 -14.85
C THR A 28 -22.42 9.46 -13.93
N TYR A 29 -21.70 10.47 -14.42
CA TYR A 29 -20.94 11.38 -13.58
C TYR A 29 -21.97 12.00 -12.65
N ARG A 30 -22.13 11.43 -11.45
CA ARG A 30 -22.98 11.99 -10.42
C ARG A 30 -22.29 13.29 -10.05
N THR A 31 -22.75 14.38 -10.65
CA THR A 31 -22.18 15.70 -10.42
C THR A 31 -22.41 15.97 -8.94
N LEU A 32 -21.36 15.78 -8.14
CA LEU A 32 -21.25 16.38 -6.81
C LEU A 32 -21.12 17.89 -7.07
N ALA A 33 -22.22 18.51 -7.49
CA ALA A 33 -22.32 19.95 -7.61
C ALA A 33 -22.29 20.49 -6.17
N LEU A 34 -21.08 20.65 -5.67
CA LEU A 34 -20.85 21.29 -4.38
C LEU A 34 -21.40 22.70 -4.47
N LYS A 35 -22.23 23.07 -3.50
CA LYS A 35 -22.70 24.44 -3.37
C LYS A 35 -21.57 25.29 -2.81
N SER A 36 -21.67 26.62 -3.01
CA SER A 36 -20.78 27.57 -2.35
C SER A 36 -20.73 27.30 -0.84
N GLY A 37 -19.52 27.24 -0.28
CA GLY A 37 -19.28 26.94 1.14
C GLY A 37 -19.32 25.46 1.53
N GLN A 38 -19.47 24.52 0.58
CA GLN A 38 -19.40 23.08 0.85
C GLN A 38 -18.00 22.54 0.56
N TRP A 39 -17.52 21.64 1.42
CA TRP A 39 -16.29 20.86 1.19
C TRP A 39 -16.59 19.45 0.68
N VAL A 40 -15.69 18.90 -0.13
CA VAL A 40 -15.74 17.53 -0.64
C VAL A 40 -15.56 16.55 0.53
N ARG A 41 -16.62 15.83 0.93
CA ARG A 41 -16.56 14.90 2.08
C ARG A 41 -16.18 13.46 1.72
N ASN A 42 -16.76 12.91 0.65
CA ASN A 42 -16.41 11.58 0.16
C ASN A 42 -15.46 11.73 -1.03
N LYS A 43 -14.25 11.19 -0.90
CA LYS A 43 -13.18 11.29 -1.90
C LYS A 43 -12.90 9.97 -2.61
N ASP A 44 -13.45 8.85 -2.13
CA ASP A 44 -13.13 7.49 -2.59
C ASP A 44 -13.54 7.27 -4.07
N ASP A 45 -14.70 7.79 -4.46
CA ASP A 45 -15.28 7.61 -5.80
C ASP A 45 -15.02 8.80 -6.76
N LEU A 46 -14.07 9.68 -6.43
CA LEU A 46 -13.73 10.82 -7.28
C LEU A 46 -12.79 10.46 -8.41
N HIS A 47 -12.87 11.22 -9.51
CA HIS A 47 -11.94 11.14 -10.62
C HIS A 47 -10.51 11.53 -10.16
N THR A 48 -9.48 10.94 -10.77
CA THR A 48 -8.08 11.06 -10.32
C THR A 48 -7.62 12.52 -10.20
N GLU A 49 -7.98 13.36 -11.16
CA GLU A 49 -7.64 14.78 -11.22
C GLU A 49 -8.24 15.55 -10.03
N THR A 50 -9.44 15.17 -9.60
CA THR A 50 -10.06 15.73 -8.39
C THR A 50 -9.36 15.21 -7.13
N LYS A 51 -8.97 13.93 -7.09
CA LYS A 51 -8.19 13.36 -5.98
C LYS A 51 -6.83 14.03 -5.83
N LEU A 52 -6.12 14.34 -6.92
CA LEU A 52 -4.83 15.04 -6.86
C LEU A 52 -4.94 16.35 -6.04
N VAL A 53 -6.04 17.08 -6.20
CA VAL A 53 -6.31 18.30 -5.44
C VAL A 53 -6.76 17.98 -4.00
N HIS A 54 -7.78 17.15 -3.82
CA HIS A 54 -8.51 17.02 -2.55
C HIS A 54 -8.09 15.86 -1.63
N ALA A 55 -7.42 14.82 -2.16
CA ALA A 55 -7.00 13.65 -1.38
C ALA A 55 -6.13 14.05 -0.18
N GLY A 56 -6.37 13.44 0.97
CA GLY A 56 -5.67 13.71 2.23
C GLY A 56 -5.83 15.11 2.84
N VAL A 57 -6.54 16.04 2.18
CA VAL A 57 -6.70 17.43 2.63
C VAL A 57 -8.13 17.66 3.10
N ASP A 58 -8.30 18.21 4.29
CA ASP A 58 -9.56 18.72 4.81
C ASP A 58 -9.34 20.11 5.41
N PRO A 59 -10.38 20.98 5.45
CA PRO A 59 -10.25 22.31 6.03
C PRO A 59 -9.89 22.19 7.50
N ASP A 60 -9.07 23.12 7.98
CA ASP A 60 -8.66 23.17 9.38
C ASP A 60 -9.89 23.21 10.30
N PRO A 61 -10.03 22.27 11.25
CA PRO A 61 -11.25 22.18 12.06
C PRO A 61 -11.44 23.35 13.03
N ILE A 62 -10.39 24.12 13.32
CA ILE A 62 -10.43 25.24 14.27
C ILE A 62 -10.83 26.54 13.56
N THR A 63 -10.21 26.83 12.41
CA THR A 63 -10.33 28.11 11.70
C THR A 63 -11.14 28.03 10.41
N GLY A 64 -11.36 26.83 9.87
CA GLY A 64 -11.95 26.62 8.55
C GLY A 64 -11.02 26.94 7.38
N ALA A 65 -9.72 27.16 7.62
CA ALA A 65 -8.75 27.40 6.56
C ALA A 65 -8.71 26.22 5.58
N ILE A 66 -8.90 26.52 4.29
CA ILE A 66 -8.92 25.49 3.22
C ILE A 66 -7.53 24.87 3.04
N LEU A 67 -6.49 25.69 3.10
CA LEU A 67 -5.12 25.23 2.96
C LEU A 67 -4.61 24.73 4.31
N THR A 68 -3.93 23.60 4.29
CA THR A 68 -3.27 23.04 5.46
C THR A 68 -2.26 24.05 6.02
N PRO A 69 -2.39 24.45 7.30
CA PRO A 69 -1.41 25.32 7.93
C PRO A 69 -0.01 24.68 7.96
N VAL A 70 1.03 25.53 7.92
CA VAL A 70 2.42 25.09 8.04
C VAL A 70 2.81 25.05 9.53
N TYR A 71 2.82 23.86 10.12
CA TYR A 71 3.18 23.64 11.51
C TYR A 71 4.70 23.53 11.65
N GLN A 72 5.38 24.68 11.65
CA GLN A 72 6.83 24.79 11.86
C GLN A 72 7.21 24.80 13.35
N SER A 73 6.66 23.86 14.11
CA SER A 73 7.04 23.61 15.50
C SER A 73 7.79 22.29 15.61
N THR A 74 8.67 22.14 16.60
CA THR A 74 9.34 20.88 16.90
C THR A 74 8.57 20.05 17.92
N THR A 75 7.86 20.68 18.85
CA THR A 75 7.16 20.04 19.98
C THR A 75 5.75 20.57 20.11
N TYR A 76 4.86 19.75 20.68
CA TYR A 76 3.45 20.06 20.91
C TYR A 76 3.11 19.91 22.40
N VAL A 77 2.23 20.77 22.91
CA VAL A 77 1.83 20.79 24.32
C VAL A 77 1.01 19.54 24.65
N GLN A 78 1.49 18.77 25.62
CA GLN A 78 0.87 17.56 26.16
C GLN A 78 0.02 17.92 27.39
N GLU A 79 -1.12 17.24 27.56
CA GLU A 79 -1.98 17.45 28.74
C GLU A 79 -1.38 16.79 29.99
N SER A 80 -0.84 15.59 29.82
CA SER A 80 -0.10 14.84 30.83
C SER A 80 0.86 13.86 30.15
N VAL A 81 1.71 13.19 30.94
CA VAL A 81 2.60 12.14 30.44
C VAL A 81 1.79 10.96 29.89
N ASP A 82 0.68 10.61 30.54
CA ASP A 82 -0.19 9.50 30.13
C ASP A 82 -0.99 9.83 28.85
N GLU A 83 -1.21 11.11 28.57
CA GLU A 83 -2.00 11.61 27.44
C GLU A 83 -1.16 12.34 26.39
N TYR A 84 0.13 11.99 26.29
CA TYR A 84 1.08 12.70 25.42
C TYR A 84 0.73 12.70 23.93
N LEU A 85 -0.18 11.81 23.48
CA LEU A 85 -0.70 11.74 22.11
C LEU A 85 -2.21 12.00 22.00
N ALA A 86 -2.88 12.51 23.04
CA ALA A 86 -4.33 12.76 23.00
C ALA A 86 -4.73 13.71 21.84
N LYS A 87 -3.82 14.63 21.47
CA LYS A 87 -3.98 15.56 20.34
C LYS A 87 -3.41 15.05 19.01
N GLY A 88 -2.91 13.81 18.98
CA GLY A 88 -2.30 13.15 17.83
C GLY A 88 -0.82 13.48 17.57
N TYR A 89 -0.29 14.56 18.16
CA TYR A 89 1.08 15.02 17.89
C TYR A 89 1.80 15.40 19.18
N SER A 90 3.08 15.01 19.29
CA SER A 90 3.94 15.32 20.44
C SER A 90 5.28 15.91 20.01
N TYR A 91 5.92 15.33 18.99
CA TYR A 91 7.21 15.78 18.48
C TYR A 91 7.33 15.56 16.97
N SER A 92 7.72 16.61 16.22
CA SER A 92 7.65 16.65 14.75
C SER A 92 8.53 15.65 14.01
N ARG A 93 9.57 15.09 14.64
CA ARG A 93 10.35 13.99 14.04
C ARG A 93 9.51 12.71 13.89
N THR A 94 8.57 12.48 14.80
CA THR A 94 7.72 11.30 14.78
C THR A 94 6.48 11.55 13.93
N ASN A 95 5.75 12.65 14.19
CA ASN A 95 4.58 13.05 13.41
C ASN A 95 4.45 14.58 13.41
N ASN A 96 4.06 15.15 12.28
CA ASN A 96 3.81 16.58 12.12
C ASN A 96 2.51 16.77 11.30
N PRO A 97 1.57 17.65 11.71
CA PRO A 97 0.28 17.77 11.03
C PRO A 97 0.38 18.14 9.55
N THR A 98 1.33 19.00 9.17
CA THR A 98 1.54 19.37 7.77
C THR A 98 2.05 18.17 6.96
N VAL A 99 2.96 17.38 7.53
CA VAL A 99 3.52 16.19 6.87
C VAL A 99 2.49 15.06 6.78
N THR A 100 1.68 14.86 7.82
CA THR A 100 0.63 13.83 7.84
C THR A 100 -0.42 14.02 6.75
N VAL A 101 -0.73 15.27 6.37
CA VAL A 101 -1.59 15.55 5.21
C VAL A 101 -0.95 15.06 3.90
N LEU A 102 0.36 15.27 3.72
CA LEU A 102 1.09 14.77 2.55
C LEU A 102 1.13 13.24 2.54
N GLU A 103 1.38 12.61 3.69
CA GLU A 103 1.38 11.15 3.84
C GLU A 103 0.01 10.55 3.47
N ASN A 104 -1.08 11.11 4.02
CA ASN A 104 -2.43 10.67 3.71
C ASN A 104 -2.78 10.85 2.23
N LYS A 105 -2.38 11.98 1.64
CA LYS A 105 -2.57 12.25 0.20
C LYS A 105 -1.87 11.20 -0.66
N ILE A 106 -0.59 10.90 -0.37
CA ILE A 106 0.16 9.87 -1.11
C ILE A 106 -0.47 8.49 -0.93
N ALA A 107 -0.85 8.14 0.30
CA ALA A 107 -1.48 6.85 0.58
C ALA A 107 -2.80 6.67 -0.19
N GLU A 108 -3.65 7.70 -0.20
CA GLU A 108 -4.93 7.68 -0.91
C GLU A 108 -4.74 7.59 -2.44
N LEU A 109 -3.75 8.30 -3.00
CA LEU A 109 -3.47 8.28 -4.44
C LEU A 109 -2.89 6.96 -4.93
N GLU A 110 -2.02 6.33 -4.14
CA GLU A 110 -1.39 5.03 -4.47
C GLU A 110 -2.27 3.84 -4.05
N GLY A 111 -3.39 4.06 -3.36
CA GLY A 111 -4.22 3.00 -2.79
C GLY A 111 -3.52 2.21 -1.68
N GLY A 112 -2.55 2.83 -1.01
CA GLY A 112 -1.79 2.24 0.10
C GLY A 112 -2.54 2.36 1.43
N TYR A 113 -2.20 1.49 2.39
CA TYR A 113 -2.74 1.56 3.75
C TYR A 113 -2.30 2.84 4.50
N GLY A 114 -1.10 3.32 4.19
CA GLY A 114 -0.50 4.52 4.77
C GLY A 114 0.80 4.86 4.03
N ALA A 115 1.35 6.04 4.32
CA ALA A 115 2.64 6.48 3.78
C ALA A 115 3.49 7.11 4.88
N ALA A 116 4.80 7.17 4.65
CA ALA A 116 5.74 7.88 5.50
C ALA A 116 6.62 8.78 4.63
N CYS A 117 6.77 10.03 5.02
CA CYS A 117 7.62 10.98 4.31
C CYS A 117 9.05 10.99 4.86
N PHE A 118 10.03 11.03 3.96
CA PHE A 118 11.45 11.06 4.29
C PHE A 118 12.12 12.30 3.71
N SER A 119 13.27 12.67 4.28
CA SER A 119 14.06 13.81 3.82
C SER A 119 14.59 13.65 2.38
N THR A 120 14.81 12.42 1.94
CA THR A 120 15.27 12.10 0.58
C THR A 120 14.72 10.74 0.13
N GLY A 121 14.71 10.50 -1.19
CA GLY A 121 14.37 9.18 -1.75
C GLY A 121 15.30 8.07 -1.29
N MET A 122 16.60 8.34 -1.11
CA MET A 122 17.53 7.35 -0.57
C MET A 122 17.26 7.02 0.90
N ALA A 123 16.83 8.00 1.71
CA ALA A 123 16.42 7.73 3.09
C ALA A 123 15.19 6.81 3.13
N ALA A 124 14.21 7.02 2.24
CA ALA A 124 13.07 6.12 2.08
C ALA A 124 13.50 4.70 1.68
N THR A 125 14.34 4.57 0.65
CA THR A 125 14.86 3.27 0.18
C THR A 125 15.61 2.53 1.30
N ILE A 126 16.49 3.22 2.02
CA ILE A 126 17.25 2.62 3.12
C ILE A 126 16.31 2.19 4.25
N ALA A 127 15.35 3.04 4.63
CA ALA A 127 14.38 2.71 5.68
C ALA A 127 13.53 1.48 5.31
N VAL A 128 13.11 1.35 4.05
CA VAL A 128 12.37 0.16 3.57
C VAL A 128 13.24 -1.09 3.64
N ILE A 129 14.49 -1.04 3.17
CA ILE A 129 15.38 -2.22 3.18
C ILE A 129 15.69 -2.64 4.62
N THR A 130 16.09 -1.70 5.49
CA THR A 130 16.46 -2.02 6.89
C THR A 130 15.29 -2.43 7.76
N SER A 131 14.06 -2.01 7.44
CA SER A 131 12.85 -2.44 8.15
C SER A 131 12.32 -3.81 7.71
N THR A 132 12.70 -4.28 6.51
CA THR A 132 12.16 -5.51 5.92
C THR A 132 13.16 -6.65 5.80
N MET A 133 14.46 -6.36 5.83
CA MET A 133 15.56 -7.32 5.67
C MET A 133 16.53 -7.27 6.86
N GLN A 134 17.15 -8.42 7.13
CA GLN A 134 18.21 -8.61 8.13
C GLN A 134 19.38 -9.41 7.53
N ALA A 135 20.47 -9.57 8.28
CA ALA A 135 21.58 -10.42 7.87
C ALA A 135 21.10 -11.85 7.54
N GLY A 136 21.56 -12.39 6.42
CA GLY A 136 21.14 -13.68 5.86
C GLY A 136 19.88 -13.62 4.99
N ASP A 137 19.19 -12.48 4.91
CA ASP A 137 18.08 -12.30 3.97
C ASP A 137 18.58 -11.99 2.56
N HIS A 138 17.84 -12.49 1.57
CA HIS A 138 18.13 -12.27 0.16
C HIS A 138 17.07 -11.41 -0.52
N CYS A 139 17.46 -10.59 -1.50
CA CYS A 139 16.55 -9.81 -2.33
C CYS A 139 17.00 -9.79 -3.80
N VAL A 140 16.03 -9.91 -4.71
CA VAL A 140 16.28 -9.84 -6.15
C VAL A 140 15.97 -8.41 -6.62
N ILE A 141 16.93 -7.77 -7.27
CA ILE A 141 16.85 -6.38 -7.72
C ILE A 141 17.07 -6.33 -9.24
N THR A 142 16.38 -5.40 -9.91
CA THR A 142 16.63 -5.15 -11.33
C THR A 142 18.04 -4.59 -11.57
N ASN A 143 18.70 -5.06 -12.61
CA ASN A 143 19.97 -4.50 -13.08
C ASN A 143 19.82 -3.06 -13.63
N CYS A 144 18.60 -2.64 -13.98
CA CYS A 144 18.25 -1.29 -14.40
C CYS A 144 17.64 -0.50 -13.22
N SER A 145 18.38 -0.39 -12.12
CA SER A 145 17.98 0.35 -10.92
C SER A 145 18.74 1.66 -10.78
N TYR A 146 18.20 2.61 -10.00
CA TYR A 146 18.90 3.85 -9.67
C TYR A 146 20.28 3.55 -9.06
N GLY A 147 21.33 4.21 -9.57
CA GLY A 147 22.71 3.90 -9.20
C GLY A 147 23.01 4.01 -7.70
N GLY A 148 22.33 4.93 -6.99
CA GLY A 148 22.44 5.03 -5.53
C GLY A 148 21.91 3.79 -4.81
N THR A 149 20.78 3.24 -5.26
CA THR A 149 20.21 1.99 -4.74
C THR A 149 21.13 0.81 -5.04
N ASN A 150 21.63 0.73 -6.28
CA ASN A 150 22.55 -0.34 -6.70
C ASN A 150 23.80 -0.37 -5.83
N ARG A 151 24.45 0.79 -5.65
CA ARG A 151 25.64 0.95 -4.81
C ARG A 151 25.36 0.60 -3.35
N ALA A 152 24.26 1.11 -2.78
CA ALA A 152 23.90 0.80 -1.40
C ALA A 152 23.70 -0.70 -1.17
N CYS A 153 23.05 -1.40 -2.10
CA CYS A 153 22.86 -2.85 -2.01
C CYS A 153 24.18 -3.62 -2.12
N ARG A 154 25.06 -3.23 -3.05
CA ARG A 154 26.33 -3.93 -3.27
C ARG A 154 27.37 -3.69 -2.19
N THR A 155 27.39 -2.52 -1.56
CA THR A 155 28.39 -2.18 -0.55
C THR A 155 27.78 -2.20 0.84
N LEU A 156 26.92 -1.23 1.15
CA LEU A 156 26.42 -0.99 2.50
C LEU A 156 25.62 -2.17 3.08
N PHE A 157 24.70 -2.74 2.30
CA PHE A 157 23.84 -3.82 2.79
C PHE A 157 24.52 -5.20 2.72
N THR A 158 25.38 -5.44 1.74
CA THR A 158 26.25 -6.63 1.73
C THR A 158 27.14 -6.68 2.98
N ASP A 159 27.72 -5.55 3.39
CA ASP A 159 28.54 -5.47 4.61
C ASP A 159 27.71 -5.72 5.89
N MET A 160 26.39 -5.45 5.85
CA MET A 160 25.44 -5.83 6.89
C MET A 160 24.96 -7.28 6.81
N GLY A 161 25.53 -8.08 5.91
CA GLY A 161 25.24 -9.51 5.74
C GLY A 161 23.97 -9.80 4.94
N MET A 162 23.42 -8.84 4.19
CA MET A 162 22.28 -9.06 3.29
C MET A 162 22.76 -9.51 1.90
N GLU A 163 22.00 -10.35 1.23
CA GLU A 163 22.35 -10.90 -0.08
C GLU A 163 21.50 -10.29 -1.20
N PHE A 164 22.09 -10.00 -2.37
CA PHE A 164 21.38 -9.42 -3.51
C PHE A 164 21.79 -10.03 -4.85
N ASP A 165 20.80 -10.45 -5.62
CA ASP A 165 20.96 -10.83 -7.03
C ASP A 165 20.46 -9.69 -7.93
N PHE A 166 21.28 -9.29 -8.92
CA PHE A 166 20.95 -8.24 -9.87
C PHE A 166 20.67 -8.83 -11.25
N ILE A 167 19.42 -8.82 -11.66
CA ILE A 167 18.97 -9.52 -12.87
C ILE A 167 18.10 -8.64 -13.76
N ASP A 168 17.88 -9.07 -14.99
CA ASP A 168 16.88 -8.45 -15.87
C ASP A 168 15.48 -8.93 -15.50
N PHE A 169 14.55 -7.97 -15.32
CA PHE A 169 13.15 -8.19 -14.93
C PHE A 169 12.20 -8.29 -16.13
N THR A 170 12.71 -8.15 -17.37
CA THR A 170 11.91 -8.32 -18.59
C THR A 170 11.35 -9.74 -18.73
N GLU A 171 12.09 -10.74 -18.25
CA GLU A 171 11.72 -12.15 -18.33
C GLU A 171 11.36 -12.70 -16.94
N LEU A 172 10.08 -13.03 -16.73
CA LEU A 172 9.58 -13.54 -15.44
C LEU A 172 10.29 -14.83 -15.00
N ALA A 173 10.63 -15.70 -15.96
CA ALA A 173 11.36 -16.95 -15.68
C ALA A 173 12.73 -16.71 -15.03
N ASN A 174 13.37 -15.57 -15.34
CA ASN A 174 14.64 -15.19 -14.75
C ASN A 174 14.47 -14.84 -13.26
N ILE A 175 13.37 -14.16 -12.91
CA ILE A 175 13.04 -13.83 -11.52
C ILE A 175 12.83 -15.10 -10.72
N GLU A 176 11.99 -16.02 -11.23
CA GLU A 176 11.69 -17.29 -10.56
C GLU A 176 12.94 -18.14 -10.31
N ALA A 177 13.88 -18.18 -11.26
CA ALA A 177 15.13 -18.93 -11.14
C ALA A 177 16.08 -18.40 -10.03
N HIS A 178 15.95 -17.13 -9.65
CA HIS A 178 16.79 -16.48 -8.62
C HIS A 178 16.10 -16.37 -7.25
N LEU A 179 14.88 -16.90 -7.10
CA LEU A 179 14.23 -17.00 -5.79
C LEU A 179 14.89 -18.10 -4.94
N LYS A 180 15.41 -17.71 -3.78
CA LYS A 180 16.03 -18.57 -2.77
C LYS A 180 15.08 -18.73 -1.56
N PRO A 181 15.27 -19.75 -0.70
CA PRO A 181 14.44 -19.92 0.50
C PRO A 181 14.47 -18.73 1.48
N ASN A 182 15.57 -17.99 1.48
CA ASN A 182 15.77 -16.77 2.26
C ASN A 182 15.39 -15.48 1.50
N THR A 183 14.88 -15.57 0.27
CA THR A 183 14.42 -14.39 -0.47
C THR A 183 13.24 -13.76 0.24
N LYS A 184 13.41 -12.51 0.67
CA LYS A 184 12.28 -11.70 1.10
C LYS A 184 11.49 -11.30 -0.13
N PRO A 185 10.15 -11.56 -0.17
CA PRO A 185 9.33 -10.95 -1.19
C PRO A 185 9.52 -9.44 -1.04
N GLY A 186 9.82 -8.74 -2.14
CA GLY A 186 9.95 -7.29 -2.16
C GLY A 186 8.61 -6.63 -1.85
N HIS A 187 8.20 -6.67 -0.58
CA HIS A 187 7.04 -6.02 0.00
C HIS A 187 7.09 -6.19 1.55
N PRO A 188 6.73 -5.17 2.35
CA PRO A 188 6.71 -5.30 3.81
C PRO A 188 5.79 -6.45 4.22
N ARG A 189 6.14 -7.13 5.33
CA ARG A 189 5.36 -8.23 5.92
C ARG A 189 3.85 -7.92 5.93
N SER A 190 3.12 -8.39 4.92
CA SER A 190 1.74 -8.81 5.17
C SER A 190 1.86 -10.08 5.99
N GLY A 191 1.36 -10.01 7.22
CA GLY A 191 1.36 -11.14 8.14
C GLY A 191 0.89 -12.39 7.42
N ARG A 192 1.51 -13.53 7.74
CA ARG A 192 1.08 -14.88 7.37
C ARG A 192 -0.40 -14.89 6.98
N LEU A 193 -0.70 -14.92 5.69
CA LEU A 193 -2.02 -15.38 5.27
C LEU A 193 -2.16 -16.77 5.90
N PRO A 194 -3.16 -17.00 6.77
CA PRO A 194 -3.35 -18.33 7.34
C PRO A 194 -3.60 -19.25 6.14
N ARG A 195 -2.70 -20.22 5.95
CA ARG A 195 -2.92 -21.33 5.02
C ARG A 195 -4.30 -21.87 5.35
N SER A 196 -5.23 -21.80 4.39
CA SER A 196 -6.53 -22.44 4.45
C SER A 196 -6.36 -23.96 4.34
N SER A 197 -5.79 -24.55 5.38
CA SER A 197 -5.89 -25.97 5.67
C SER A 197 -6.29 -26.05 7.12
N HIS A 198 -7.28 -26.90 7.44
CA HIS A 198 -8.00 -27.04 8.71
C HIS A 198 -9.37 -26.34 8.81
N LEU A 199 -10.17 -26.41 7.74
CA LEU A 199 -11.59 -26.72 7.90
C LEU A 199 -11.83 -28.18 7.48
N ARG A 200 -11.47 -29.10 8.36
CA ARG A 200 -12.01 -30.46 8.37
C ARG A 200 -12.58 -30.77 9.74
N SER A 201 -13.87 -31.05 9.74
CA SER A 201 -14.63 -31.86 10.69
C SER A 201 -14.51 -31.52 12.18
N ARG A 202 -15.45 -30.73 12.68
CA ARG A 202 -16.07 -31.00 13.98
C ARG A 202 -17.58 -31.00 13.83
N GLY A 203 -18.11 -32.17 13.52
CA GLY A 203 -19.48 -32.50 13.91
C GLY A 203 -19.47 -32.91 15.39
N ARG A 204 -20.33 -32.29 16.20
CA ARG A 204 -20.91 -32.90 17.41
C ARG A 204 -22.12 -32.08 17.91
N THR A 205 -23.29 -32.60 17.56
CA THR A 205 -24.55 -32.78 18.32
C THR A 205 -25.12 -31.68 19.25
N PRO A 206 -26.46 -31.53 19.29
CA PRO A 206 -27.17 -30.48 20.02
C PRO A 206 -27.41 -30.84 21.50
N ARG A 207 -27.43 -29.82 22.35
CA ARG A 207 -28.25 -29.71 23.56
C ARG A 207 -28.73 -28.27 23.67
#